data_AF-A0A3D3ULF8-F1
#
_entry.id   AF-A0A3D3ULF8-F1
#
_cell.length_a   1.000
_cell.length_b   1.000
_cell.length_c   1.000
_cell.angle_alpha   90.00
_cell.angle_beta   90.00
_cell.angle_gamma   90.00
#
_symmetry.space_group_name_H-M   'P 1'
#
loop_
_entity.id
_entity.type
_entity.pdbx_description
1 polymer ?
#
loop_
_entity_poly.entity_id
_entity_poly.type
_entity_poly.pdbx_seq_one_letter_code
_entity_poly.pdbx_strand_id
1 'polypeptide(L)'
;MIPVRWVFVHDVQGTHRDEYVYSTDPGLSPEQIVDWFISRWPIETTFQEIRYHLGFETPRQYVAKSVLRTAPCLLGLFSIVCLIFAEHTRHHTIRLRRTQWYAKTEPTFSDAIAAVRRLFWQETIFTKASYHKGFKKLPPKLRNVLLDYLSQAA
;
A
#
# COMPACT_ATOMS: atom_id res chain seq x y z
N MET A 1 -19.45 36.09 -3.13
CA MET A 1 -18.39 35.54 -4.00
C MET A 1 -17.32 34.95 -3.10
N ILE A 2 -16.86 33.72 -3.36
CA ILE A 2 -15.75 33.11 -2.62
C ILE A 2 -14.46 33.49 -3.37
N PRO A 3 -13.45 34.10 -2.71
CA PRO A 3 -12.18 34.41 -3.37
C PRO A 3 -11.46 33.11 -3.76
N VAL A 4 -10.86 33.10 -4.95
CA VAL A 4 -10.11 31.94 -5.47
C VAL A 4 -8.77 32.44 -6.00
N ARG A 5 -7.71 31.70 -5.70
CA ARG A 5 -6.37 31.92 -6.26
C ARG A 5 -6.11 30.91 -7.36
N TRP A 6 -5.82 31.41 -8.56
CA TRP A 6 -5.43 30.61 -9.71
C TRP A 6 -3.91 30.57 -9.84
N VAL A 7 -3.39 29.41 -10.24
CA VAL A 7 -1.97 29.20 -10.54
C VAL A 7 -1.90 28.55 -11.91
N PHE A 8 -1.12 29.17 -12.79
CA PHE A 8 -0.80 28.66 -14.11
C PHE A 8 0.59 28.01 -14.06
N VAL A 9 0.68 26.76 -14.52
CA VAL A 9 1.91 25.98 -14.59
C VAL A 9 2.25 25.79 -16.06
N HIS A 10 3.38 26.36 -16.48
CA HIS A 10 3.89 26.23 -17.84
C HIS A 10 5.09 25.29 -17.86
N ASP A 11 5.06 24.26 -18.70
CA ASP A 11 6.22 23.38 -18.88
C ASP A 11 7.20 23.97 -19.90
N VAL A 12 8.35 24.41 -19.40
CA VAL A 12 9.42 24.98 -20.22
C VAL A 12 10.14 23.94 -21.09
N GLN A 13 9.99 22.64 -20.81
CA GLN A 13 10.65 21.56 -21.56
C GLN A 13 9.76 20.98 -22.67
N GLY A 14 8.46 21.31 -22.69
CA GLY A 14 7.50 20.78 -23.68
C GLY A 14 7.22 19.28 -23.55
N THR A 15 7.48 18.70 -22.39
CA THR A 15 7.24 17.29 -22.06
C THR A 15 5.82 17.04 -21.55
N HIS A 16 5.22 18.05 -20.94
CA HIS A 16 3.89 18.04 -20.35
C HIS A 16 3.05 19.19 -20.89
N ARG A 17 1.73 19.04 -20.79
CA ARG A 17 0.79 20.13 -21.09
C ARG A 17 0.83 21.17 -19.99
N ASP A 18 0.58 22.42 -20.35
CA ASP A 18 0.33 23.48 -19.38
C ASP A 18 -0.93 23.15 -18.55
N GLU A 19 -0.90 23.49 -17.26
CA GLU A 19 -1.94 23.17 -16.30
C GLU A 19 -2.41 24.41 -15.53
N TYR A 20 -3.68 24.38 -15.13
CA TYR A 20 -4.28 25.42 -14.30
C TYR A 20 -4.82 24.77 -13.03
N VAL A 21 -4.28 25.19 -11.89
CA VAL A 21 -4.73 24.74 -10.58
C VAL A 21 -5.26 25.93 -9.78
N TYR A 22 -6.15 25.66 -8.83
CA TYR A 22 -6.74 26.71 -8.02
C TYR A 22 -6.94 26.29 -6.57
N SER A 23 -7.01 27.26 -5.68
CA SER A 23 -7.39 27.07 -4.28
C SER A 23 -8.40 28.11 -3.83
N THR A 24 -9.32 27.69 -2.96
CA THR A 24 -10.26 28.58 -2.25
C THR A 24 -9.62 29.32 -1.09
N ASP A 25 -8.37 28.97 -0.72
CA ASP A 25 -7.56 29.70 0.24
C ASP A 25 -6.55 30.60 -0.51
N PRO A 26 -6.78 31.93 -0.54
CA PRO A 26 -5.88 32.87 -1.22
C PRO A 26 -4.52 33.04 -0.52
N GLY A 27 -4.39 32.66 0.75
CA GLY A 27 -3.18 32.80 1.54
C GLY A 27 -2.06 31.83 1.15
N LEU A 28 -2.39 30.74 0.47
CA LEU A 28 -1.42 29.75 0.00
C LEU A 28 -0.53 30.31 -1.10
N SER A 29 0.77 30.05 -1.00
CA SER A 29 1.71 30.36 -2.08
C SER A 29 1.42 29.48 -3.32
N PRO A 30 1.77 29.95 -4.54
CA PRO A 30 1.58 29.17 -5.76
C PRO A 30 2.28 27.80 -5.69
N GLU A 31 3.47 27.74 -5.10
CA GLU A 31 4.27 26.53 -4.95
C GLU A 31 3.55 25.50 -4.05
N GLN A 32 2.97 25.95 -2.94
CA GLN A 32 2.18 25.08 -2.05
C GLN A 32 0.94 24.51 -2.75
N ILE A 33 0.25 25.31 -3.56
CA ILE A 33 -0.94 24.85 -4.29
C ILE A 33 -0.55 23.73 -5.26
N VAL A 34 0.56 23.90 -5.98
CA VAL A 34 1.08 22.88 -6.91
C VAL A 34 1.54 21.62 -6.18
N ASP A 35 2.29 21.77 -5.08
CA ASP A 35 2.78 20.65 -4.28
C ASP A 35 1.63 19.79 -3.71
N TRP A 36 0.58 20.43 -3.20
CA TRP A 36 -0.61 19.73 -2.72
C TRP A 36 -1.39 19.06 -3.85
N PHE A 37 -1.48 19.68 -5.02
CA PHE A 37 -2.11 19.07 -6.18
C PHE A 37 -1.39 17.78 -6.60
N ILE A 38 -0.05 17.80 -6.61
CA ILE A 38 0.78 16.62 -6.93
C ILE A 38 0.65 15.55 -5.84
N SER A 39 0.59 15.96 -4.58
CA SER A 39 0.41 15.08 -3.41
C SER A 39 -0.91 14.29 -3.42
N ARG A 40 -1.81 14.56 -4.37
CA ARG A 40 -3.02 13.75 -4.62
C ARG A 40 -2.71 12.42 -5.31
N TRP A 41 -1.68 12.35 -6.15
CA TRP A 41 -1.39 11.18 -6.98
C TRP A 41 -1.35 9.83 -6.24
N PRO A 42 -0.83 9.73 -5.00
CA PRO A 42 -0.85 8.49 -4.23
C PRO A 42 -2.24 7.84 -4.06
N ILE A 43 -3.34 8.60 -4.20
CA ILE A 43 -4.69 8.04 -4.20
C ILE A 43 -4.90 7.05 -5.37
N GLU A 44 -4.33 7.34 -6.53
CA GLU A 44 -4.48 6.49 -7.71
C GLU A 44 -3.64 5.23 -7.58
N THR A 45 -2.43 5.35 -7.04
CA THR A 45 -1.61 4.19 -6.67
C THR A 45 -2.37 3.31 -5.66
N THR A 46 -3.02 3.92 -4.66
CA THR A 46 -3.85 3.18 -3.70
C THR A 46 -4.97 2.40 -4.39
N PHE A 47 -5.70 3.03 -5.32
CA PHE A 47 -6.75 2.35 -6.07
C PHE A 47 -6.20 1.25 -7.00
N GLN A 48 -5.03 1.43 -7.60
CA GLN A 48 -4.39 0.38 -8.39
C GLN A 48 -4.01 -0.82 -7.52
N GLU A 49 -3.34 -0.59 -6.40
CA GLU A 49 -2.86 -1.63 -5.49
C GLU A 49 -4.02 -2.40 -4.84
N ILE A 50 -5.09 -1.70 -4.42
CA ILE A 50 -6.24 -2.35 -3.78
C ILE A 50 -7.02 -3.25 -4.74
N ARG A 51 -7.13 -2.87 -6.01
CA ARG A 51 -7.75 -3.71 -7.06
C ARG A 51 -6.92 -4.96 -7.29
N TYR A 52 -5.62 -4.79 -7.44
CA TYR A 52 -4.72 -5.89 -7.76
C TYR A 52 -4.54 -6.88 -6.61
N HIS A 53 -4.39 -6.39 -5.37
CA HIS A 53 -4.05 -7.24 -4.22
C HIS A 53 -5.23 -7.62 -3.32
N LEU A 54 -6.27 -6.78 -3.22
CA LEU A 54 -7.39 -7.01 -2.31
C LEU A 54 -8.72 -7.33 -3.02
N GLY A 55 -8.73 -7.39 -4.35
CA GLY A 55 -9.91 -7.78 -5.13
C GLY A 55 -11.04 -6.76 -5.09
N PHE A 56 -10.71 -5.47 -5.01
CA PHE A 56 -11.67 -4.37 -4.87
C PHE A 56 -12.72 -4.32 -6.00
N GLU A 57 -12.33 -4.62 -7.23
CA GLU A 57 -13.23 -4.67 -8.40
C GLU A 57 -13.77 -6.07 -8.71
N THR A 58 -13.32 -7.10 -7.98
CA THR A 58 -13.75 -8.50 -8.16
C THR A 58 -14.40 -9.05 -6.89
N PRO A 59 -15.48 -8.42 -6.37
CA PRO A 59 -16.14 -8.89 -5.17
C PRO A 59 -16.80 -10.25 -5.42
N ARG A 60 -16.63 -11.20 -4.49
CA ARG A 60 -17.34 -12.49 -4.51
C ARG A 60 -18.73 -12.42 -3.87
N GLN A 61 -19.22 -11.21 -3.58
CA GLN A 61 -20.50 -10.99 -2.91
C GLN A 61 -21.62 -10.91 -3.96
N TYR A 62 -22.71 -11.64 -3.75
CA TYR A 62 -23.83 -11.72 -4.70
C TYR A 62 -24.93 -10.67 -4.47
N VAL A 63 -24.81 -9.83 -3.44
CA VAL A 63 -25.82 -8.82 -3.08
C VAL A 63 -25.18 -7.43 -3.08
N ALA A 64 -25.81 -6.47 -3.77
CA ALA A 64 -25.31 -5.10 -3.90
C ALA A 64 -24.97 -4.44 -2.55
N LYS A 65 -25.81 -4.62 -1.53
CA LYS A 65 -25.56 -4.11 -0.18
C LYS A 65 -24.27 -4.68 0.44
N SER A 66 -23.93 -5.92 0.16
CA SER A 66 -22.70 -6.55 0.67
C SER A 66 -21.46 -6.03 -0.06
N VAL A 67 -21.56 -5.78 -1.37
CA VAL A 67 -20.48 -5.14 -2.15
C VAL A 67 -20.18 -3.75 -1.60
N LEU A 68 -21.21 -2.92 -1.38
CA LEU A 68 -21.07 -1.57 -0.85
C LEU A 68 -20.44 -1.52 0.55
N ARG A 69 -20.65 -2.54 1.38
CA ARG A 69 -20.00 -2.66 2.69
C ARG A 69 -18.55 -3.12 2.59
N THR A 70 -18.22 -3.94 1.60
CA THR A 70 -16.88 -4.55 1.48
C THR A 70 -15.85 -3.53 1.03
N ALA A 71 -16.20 -2.63 0.10
CA ALA A 71 -15.29 -1.60 -0.41
C ALA A 71 -14.62 -0.74 0.70
N PRO A 72 -15.34 -0.10 1.65
CA PRO A 72 -14.71 0.66 2.72
C PRO A 72 -13.89 -0.23 3.67
N CYS A 73 -14.30 -1.48 3.91
CA CYS A 73 -13.52 -2.43 4.71
C CYS A 73 -12.18 -2.79 4.06
N LEU A 74 -12.15 -2.96 2.73
CA LEU A 74 -10.91 -3.20 2.00
C LEU A 74 -9.97 -1.99 2.05
N LEU A 75 -10.51 -0.78 1.91
CA LEU A 75 -9.74 0.46 2.04
C LEU A 75 -9.18 0.60 3.47
N GLY A 76 -9.98 0.28 4.48
CA GLY A 76 -9.52 0.23 5.87
C GLY A 76 -8.40 -0.80 6.08
N LEU A 77 -8.54 -1.99 5.49
CA LEU A 77 -7.51 -3.04 5.54
C LEU A 77 -6.20 -2.58 4.89
N PHE A 78 -6.27 -1.94 3.71
CA PHE A 78 -5.13 -1.34 3.04
C PHE A 78 -4.39 -0.36 3.97
N SER A 79 -5.13 0.57 4.59
CA SER A 79 -4.57 1.54 5.53
C SER A 79 -3.90 0.89 6.74
N ILE A 80 -4.53 -0.13 7.34
CA ILE A 80 -3.97 -0.86 8.47
C ILE A 80 -2.67 -1.57 8.07
N VAL A 81 -2.62 -2.22 6.91
CA VAL A 81 -1.42 -2.87 6.38
C VAL A 81 -0.30 -1.84 6.20
N CYS A 82 -0.59 -0.68 5.60
CA CYS A 82 0.38 0.40 5.43
C CYS A 82 0.90 0.94 6.76
N LEU A 83 0.04 1.12 7.77
CA LEU A 83 0.43 1.60 9.11
C LEU A 83 1.31 0.59 9.85
N ILE A 84 0.92 -0.70 9.85
CA ILE A 84 1.74 -1.76 10.48
C ILE A 84 3.09 -1.85 9.77
N PHE A 85 3.10 -1.80 8.44
CA PHE A 85 4.32 -1.84 7.67
C PHE A 85 5.21 -0.64 8.00
N ALA A 86 4.66 0.58 7.96
CA ALA A 86 5.40 1.81 8.29
C ALA A 86 6.04 1.72 9.68
N GLU A 87 5.28 1.30 10.71
CA GLU A 87 5.83 1.13 12.05
C GLU A 87 6.92 0.04 12.09
N HIS A 88 6.72 -1.08 11.40
CA HIS A 88 7.72 -2.15 11.31
C HIS A 88 9.02 -1.67 10.66
N THR A 89 8.94 -0.85 9.60
CA THR A 89 10.12 -0.31 8.89
C THR A 89 10.99 0.60 9.75
N ARG A 90 10.40 1.23 10.78
CA ARG A 90 11.12 2.14 11.69
C ARG A 90 12.07 1.38 12.62
N HIS A 91 11.72 0.14 12.98
CA HIS A 91 12.47 -0.67 13.94
C HIS A 91 13.26 -1.80 13.28
N HIS A 92 12.94 -2.15 12.03
CA HIS A 92 13.50 -3.32 11.35
C HIS A 92 13.82 -3.05 9.89
N THR A 93 14.94 -3.61 9.42
CA THR A 93 15.28 -3.62 7.99
C THR A 93 14.38 -4.61 7.25
N ILE A 94 13.67 -4.13 6.24
CA ILE A 94 12.85 -4.99 5.39
C ILE A 94 13.70 -5.63 4.31
N ARG A 95 13.46 -6.92 4.08
CA ARG A 95 13.99 -7.61 2.91
C ARG A 95 13.05 -7.39 1.73
N LEU A 96 13.38 -6.44 0.87
CA LEU A 96 12.65 -6.22 -0.38
C LEU A 96 12.76 -7.46 -1.28
N ARG A 97 11.65 -7.85 -1.90
CA ARG A 97 11.68 -8.89 -2.92
C ARG A 97 12.46 -8.38 -4.12
N ARG A 98 13.59 -9.03 -4.44
CA ARG A 98 14.37 -8.77 -5.65
C ARG A 98 14.24 -9.95 -6.59
N THR A 99 13.85 -9.70 -7.83
CA THR A 99 13.98 -10.70 -8.89
C THR A 99 15.31 -10.47 -9.61
N GLN A 100 15.82 -11.50 -10.29
CA GLN A 100 17.10 -11.38 -11.02
C GLN A 100 17.04 -10.35 -12.15
N TRP A 101 15.85 -10.09 -12.68
CA TRP A 101 15.60 -9.15 -13.78
C TRP A 101 15.10 -7.78 -13.34
N TYR A 102 14.78 -7.58 -12.05
CA TYR A 102 14.30 -6.29 -11.54
C TYR A 102 14.71 -6.07 -10.09
N ALA A 103 15.63 -5.11 -9.91
CA ALA A 103 16.10 -4.66 -8.61
C ALA A 103 15.33 -3.40 -8.20
N LYS A 104 14.23 -3.58 -7.46
CA LYS A 104 13.50 -2.43 -6.89
C LYS A 104 14.24 -1.85 -5.68
N THR A 105 14.29 -0.53 -5.64
CA THR A 105 14.89 0.28 -4.55
C THR A 105 13.85 0.64 -3.49
N GLU A 106 12.58 0.76 -3.89
CA GLU A 106 11.49 1.19 -3.02
C GLU A 106 10.51 0.04 -2.72
N PRO A 107 9.93 -0.02 -1.51
CA PRO A 107 8.91 -0.99 -1.16
C PRO A 107 7.60 -0.71 -1.89
N THR A 108 6.95 -1.77 -2.38
CA THR A 108 5.58 -1.71 -2.93
C THR A 108 4.55 -2.21 -1.92
N PHE A 109 3.26 -1.98 -2.17
CA PHE A 109 2.21 -2.51 -1.29
C PHE A 109 2.24 -4.05 -1.22
N SER A 110 2.64 -4.73 -2.30
CA SER A 110 2.92 -6.17 -2.28
C SER A 110 3.96 -6.58 -1.22
N ASP A 111 5.03 -5.80 -1.04
CA ASP A 111 5.99 -6.07 0.04
C ASP A 111 5.37 -5.80 1.41
N ALA A 112 4.56 -4.75 1.52
CA ALA A 112 3.89 -4.39 2.76
C ALA A 112 2.96 -5.51 3.23
N ILE A 113 2.08 -5.99 2.36
CA ILE A 113 1.16 -7.09 2.70
C ILE A 113 1.91 -8.39 2.99
N ALA A 114 2.98 -8.70 2.26
CA ALA A 114 3.81 -9.88 2.52
C ALA A 114 4.53 -9.81 3.87
N ALA A 115 5.08 -8.64 4.24
CA ALA A 115 5.72 -8.41 5.52
C ALA A 115 4.71 -8.54 6.67
N VAL A 116 3.55 -7.89 6.55
CA VAL A 116 2.50 -7.93 7.57
C VAL A 116 1.96 -9.35 7.75
N ARG A 117 1.70 -10.10 6.67
CA ARG A 117 1.31 -11.52 6.75
C ARG A 117 2.37 -12.36 7.47
N ARG A 118 3.65 -12.14 7.15
CA ARG A 118 4.76 -12.84 7.80
C ARG A 118 4.78 -12.60 9.30
N LEU A 119 4.57 -11.35 9.76
CA LEU A 119 4.46 -11.02 11.19
C LEU A 119 3.30 -11.76 11.85
N PHE A 120 2.10 -11.71 11.25
CA PHE A 120 0.94 -12.40 11.80
C PHE A 120 1.11 -13.91 11.86
N TRP A 121 1.72 -14.52 10.85
CA TRP A 121 1.95 -15.96 10.84
C TRP A 121 3.05 -16.40 11.79
N GLN A 122 4.07 -15.58 12.00
CA GLN A 122 5.06 -15.85 13.03
C GLN A 122 4.39 -15.98 14.40
N GLU A 123 3.52 -15.04 14.75
CA GLU A 123 2.77 -15.07 16.01
C GLU A 123 1.71 -16.17 16.04
N THR A 124 0.96 -16.37 14.95
CA THR A 124 -0.20 -17.27 14.96
C THR A 124 0.21 -18.73 14.81
N ILE A 125 1.08 -19.05 13.83
CA ILE A 125 1.46 -20.42 13.49
C ILE A 125 2.47 -20.98 14.50
N PHE A 126 3.47 -20.20 14.92
CA PHE A 126 4.49 -20.70 15.86
C PHE A 126 4.17 -20.44 17.33
N THR A 127 3.31 -19.50 17.69
CA THR A 127 3.02 -19.26 19.12
C THR A 127 1.71 -19.91 19.54
N LYS A 128 0.67 -19.89 18.69
CA LYS A 128 -0.71 -20.21 19.12
C LYS A 128 -1.36 -21.43 18.46
N ALA A 129 -0.94 -21.85 17.27
CA ALA A 129 -1.64 -22.92 16.53
C ALA A 129 -1.48 -24.31 17.18
N SER A 130 -2.54 -25.13 17.09
CA SER A 130 -2.51 -26.56 17.47
C SER A 130 -1.47 -27.38 16.71
N TYR A 131 -1.03 -26.90 15.54
CA TYR A 131 0.05 -27.46 14.71
C TYR A 131 1.47 -27.08 15.18
N HIS A 132 1.60 -26.30 16.26
CA HIS A 132 2.89 -25.85 16.82
C HIS A 132 3.88 -27.00 17.02
N LYS A 133 3.41 -28.17 17.47
CA LYS A 133 4.27 -29.35 17.71
C LYS A 133 4.96 -29.86 16.43
N GLY A 134 4.29 -29.78 15.28
CA GLY A 134 4.86 -30.18 13.98
C GLY A 134 5.83 -29.13 13.45
N PHE A 135 5.44 -27.85 13.53
CA PHE A 135 6.29 -26.75 13.09
C PHE A 135 7.55 -26.60 13.97
N LYS A 136 7.48 -26.90 15.27
CA LYS A 136 8.64 -26.95 16.18
C LYS A 136 9.68 -28.01 15.83
N LYS A 137 9.34 -29.01 15.02
CA LYS A 137 10.29 -30.04 14.57
C LYS A 137 11.06 -29.63 13.30
N LEU A 138 10.57 -28.63 12.57
CA LEU A 138 11.25 -28.15 11.36
C LEU A 138 12.52 -27.39 11.72
N PRO A 139 13.62 -27.55 10.97
CA PRO A 139 14.80 -26.72 11.14
C PRO A 139 14.47 -25.22 10.98
N PRO A 140 15.13 -24.31 11.74
CA PRO A 140 14.85 -22.88 11.69
C PRO A 140 14.94 -22.28 10.28
N LYS A 141 15.91 -22.74 9.47
CA LYS A 141 16.08 -22.31 8.08
C LYS A 141 14.85 -22.65 7.22
N LEU A 142 14.33 -23.87 7.35
CA LEU A 142 13.16 -24.31 6.57
C LEU A 142 11.89 -23.57 6.99
N ARG A 143 11.72 -23.26 8.28
CA ARG A 143 10.61 -22.41 8.74
C ARG A 143 10.64 -21.03 8.12
N ASN A 144 11.81 -20.38 8.12
CA ASN A 144 11.96 -19.05 7.54
C ASN A 144 11.67 -19.06 6.04
N VAL A 145 12.18 -20.06 5.32
CA VAL A 145 11.88 -20.26 3.89
C VAL A 145 10.38 -20.41 3.67
N LEU A 146 9.71 -21.29 4.41
CA LEU A 146 8.27 -21.49 4.28
C LEU A 146 7.47 -20.21 4.54
N LEU A 147 7.83 -19.47 5.60
CA LEU A 147 7.18 -18.19 5.91
C LEU A 147 7.38 -17.17 4.79
N ASP A 148 8.61 -17.04 4.30
CA ASP A 148 8.96 -16.06 3.28
C ASP A 148 8.23 -16.36 1.96
N TYR A 149 8.14 -17.63 1.56
CA TYR A 149 7.45 -18.02 0.33
C TYR A 149 5.93 -17.92 0.46
N LEU A 150 5.37 -18.43 1.56
CA LEU A 150 3.93 -18.40 1.75
C LEU A 150 3.42 -16.97 1.87
N SER A 151 4.17 -16.05 2.52
CA SER A 151 3.69 -14.69 2.76
C SER A 151 3.66 -13.87 1.47
N GLN A 152 4.52 -14.22 0.51
CA GLN A 152 4.61 -13.64 -0.82
C GLN A 152 3.61 -14.22 -1.83
N ALA A 153 3.14 -15.45 -1.63
CA ALA A 153 2.27 -16.16 -2.58
C ALA A 153 0.77 -15.93 -2.35
N ALA A 154 0.38 -15.44 -1.16
CA ALA A 154 -1.00 -15.23 -0.76
C ALA A 154 -1.62 -13.96 -1.33
#